data_AF-A0A097P8P7-F1
#
_entry.id   AF-A0A097P8P7-F1
#
_cell.length_a   1.000
_cell.length_b   1.000
_cell.length_c   1.000
_cell.angle_alpha   90.00
_cell.angle_beta   90.00
_cell.angle_gamma   90.00
#
_symmetry.space_group_name_H-M   'P 1'
#
loop_
_entity.id
_entity.type
_entity.pdbx_description
1 polymer ?
#
loop_
_entity_poly.entity_id
_entity_poly.type
_entity_poly.pdbx_seq_one_letter_code
_entity_poly.pdbx_strand_id
1 'polypeptide(L)'
;MNPNYTEFKFPQIKAHPWTKVFRPRTPPEAIALCSRLLEYTPTARLTPLEACAHSFFDELRDPNVKLPNGRDTPALFNFTTQELSSNPPLATILIPPHARIQAAASTPSNTTAASDANAGDRGQTNNAASASASDSS
;
A
#
# COMPACT_ATOMS: atom_id res chain seq x y z
N MET A 1 -9.61 -3.54 -22.41
CA MET A 1 -10.03 -4.20 -23.67
C MET A 1 -9.38 -3.47 -24.83
N ASN A 2 -8.95 -4.20 -25.87
CA ASN A 2 -8.21 -3.62 -27.00
C ASN A 2 -9.19 -3.18 -28.10
N PRO A 3 -9.31 -1.88 -28.41
CA PRO A 3 -10.20 -1.38 -29.46
C PRO A 3 -9.88 -1.93 -30.85
N ASN A 4 -8.65 -2.40 -31.07
CA ASN A 4 -8.19 -2.96 -32.33
C ASN A 4 -8.58 -4.44 -32.51
N TYR A 5 -9.32 -5.04 -31.56
CA TYR A 5 -9.69 -6.45 -31.56
C TYR A 5 -11.21 -6.60 -31.71
N THR A 6 -11.70 -6.39 -32.94
CA THR A 6 -13.14 -6.26 -33.26
C THR A 6 -13.80 -7.52 -33.81
N GLU A 7 -13.04 -8.47 -34.36
CA GLU A 7 -13.59 -9.55 -35.20
C GLU A 7 -13.27 -10.97 -34.70
N PHE A 8 -13.49 -11.23 -33.41
CA PHE A 8 -13.57 -12.62 -32.94
C PHE A 8 -15.01 -12.94 -32.52
N LYS A 9 -15.67 -13.82 -33.27
CA LYS A 9 -16.98 -14.37 -32.87
C LYS A 9 -16.78 -15.38 -31.76
N PHE A 10 -16.82 -14.91 -30.52
CA PHE A 10 -16.98 -15.80 -29.38
C PHE A 10 -18.41 -16.34 -29.32
N PRO A 11 -18.60 -17.59 -28.88
CA PRO A 11 -19.91 -18.04 -28.42
C PRO A 11 -20.44 -17.08 -27.35
N GLN A 12 -21.72 -16.74 -27.43
CA GLN A 12 -22.33 -15.87 -26.41
C GLN A 12 -22.56 -16.68 -25.13
N ILE A 13 -21.60 -16.61 -24.21
CA ILE A 13 -21.70 -17.25 -22.90
C ILE A 13 -22.38 -16.27 -21.94
N LYS A 14 -23.47 -16.71 -21.30
CA LYS A 14 -24.13 -15.92 -20.26
C LYS A 14 -23.22 -15.84 -19.03
N ALA A 15 -23.19 -14.67 -18.39
CA ALA A 15 -22.45 -14.48 -17.15
C ALA A 15 -22.89 -15.52 -16.11
N HIS A 16 -21.90 -16.18 -15.49
CA HIS A 16 -22.17 -17.08 -14.38
C HIS A 16 -22.38 -16.25 -13.11
N PRO A 17 -23.43 -16.51 -12.31
CA PRO A 17 -23.64 -15.78 -11.06
C PRO A 17 -22.45 -15.92 -10.11
N TRP A 18 -21.93 -14.81 -9.60
CA TRP A 18 -20.78 -14.81 -8.68
C TRP A 18 -21.01 -15.69 -7.44
N THR A 19 -22.24 -15.74 -6.92
CA THR A 19 -22.63 -16.60 -5.80
C THR A 19 -22.46 -18.10 -6.06
N LYS A 20 -22.43 -18.52 -7.33
CA LYS A 20 -22.17 -19.91 -7.73
C LYS A 20 -20.71 -20.18 -8.09
N VAL A 21 -19.93 -19.13 -8.35
CA VAL A 21 -18.47 -19.24 -8.55
C VAL A 21 -17.78 -19.56 -7.23
N PHE A 22 -18.24 -18.95 -6.14
CA PHE A 22 -17.68 -19.15 -4.81
C PHE A 22 -18.39 -20.27 -4.04
N ARG A 23 -17.68 -20.84 -3.07
CA ARG A 23 -18.22 -21.82 -2.11
C ARG A 23 -19.32 -21.20 -1.22
N PRO A 24 -20.32 -21.97 -0.75
CA PRO A 24 -21.48 -21.43 -0.02
C PRO A 24 -21.18 -20.65 1.26
N ARG A 25 -20.01 -20.85 1.88
CA ARG A 25 -19.59 -20.15 3.11
C ARG A 25 -18.74 -18.91 2.85
N THR A 26 -18.65 -18.45 1.61
CA THR A 26 -17.92 -17.22 1.28
C THR A 26 -18.73 -16.00 1.73
N PRO A 27 -18.13 -15.04 2.46
CA PRO A 27 -18.81 -13.81 2.87
C PRO A 27 -19.35 -13.04 1.66
N PRO A 28 -20.59 -12.53 1.70
CA PRO A 28 -21.18 -11.79 0.58
C PRO A 28 -20.37 -10.54 0.22
N GLU A 29 -19.76 -9.87 1.20
CA GLU A 29 -18.91 -8.70 0.99
C GLU A 29 -17.67 -9.01 0.15
N ALA A 30 -17.09 -10.20 0.30
CA ALA A 30 -15.95 -10.64 -0.50
C ALA A 30 -16.34 -10.84 -1.96
N ILE A 31 -17.53 -11.42 -2.19
CA ILE A 31 -18.09 -11.63 -3.52
C ILE A 31 -18.37 -10.28 -4.19
N ALA A 32 -18.95 -9.34 -3.44
CA ALA A 32 -19.21 -7.98 -3.91
C ALA A 32 -17.91 -7.27 -4.32
N LEU A 33 -16.86 -7.34 -3.48
CA LEU A 33 -15.56 -6.77 -3.81
C LEU A 33 -14.97 -7.39 -5.09
N CYS A 34 -14.97 -8.72 -5.21
CA CYS A 34 -14.46 -9.40 -6.40
C CYS A 34 -15.21 -8.99 -7.67
N SER A 35 -16.54 -8.86 -7.60
CA SER A 35 -17.34 -8.43 -8.75
C SER A 35 -16.98 -7.02 -9.24
N ARG A 36 -16.64 -6.11 -8.32
CA ARG A 36 -16.23 -4.74 -8.65
C ARG A 36 -14.76 -4.59 -9.08
N LEU A 37 -13.92 -5.60 -8.81
CA LEU A 37 -12.52 -5.63 -9.28
C LEU A 37 -12.38 -6.32 -10.63
N LEU A 38 -13.13 -7.41 -10.84
CA LEU A 38 -13.07 -8.26 -12.03
C LEU A 38 -14.04 -7.79 -13.13
N GLU A 39 -14.02 -6.49 -13.39
CA GLU A 39 -14.78 -5.85 -14.46
C GLU A 39 -14.01 -5.86 -15.79
N TYR A 40 -14.72 -6.16 -16.87
CA TYR A 40 -14.15 -6.11 -18.22
C TYR A 40 -13.80 -4.68 -18.62
N THR A 41 -14.69 -3.75 -18.28
CA THR A 41 -14.52 -2.31 -18.50
C THR A 41 -13.49 -1.76 -17.52
N PRO A 42 -12.31 -1.29 -17.96
CA PRO A 42 -11.24 -0.88 -17.05
C PRO A 42 -11.64 0.26 -16.11
N THR A 43 -12.46 1.19 -16.58
CA THR A 43 -12.92 2.36 -15.82
C THR A 43 -14.03 2.05 -14.82
N ALA A 44 -14.68 0.88 -14.93
CA ALA A 44 -15.68 0.43 -13.97
C ALA A 44 -15.06 -0.26 -12.75
N ARG A 45 -13.75 -0.57 -12.82
CA ARG A 45 -13.02 -1.21 -11.72
C ARG A 45 -12.85 -0.23 -10.58
N LEU A 46 -12.94 -0.75 -9.36
CA LEU A 46 -12.58 0.02 -8.18
C LEU A 46 -11.13 0.47 -8.24
N THR A 47 -10.90 1.72 -7.85
CA THR A 47 -9.55 2.18 -7.56
C THR A 47 -9.01 1.49 -6.31
N PRO A 48 -7.68 1.42 -6.13
CA PRO A 48 -7.09 0.80 -4.94
C PRO A 48 -7.61 1.41 -3.63
N LEU A 49 -7.78 2.74 -3.61
CA LEU A 49 -8.23 3.45 -2.41
C LEU A 49 -9.70 3.17 -2.08
N GLU A 50 -10.56 3.07 -3.09
CA GLU A 50 -11.96 2.65 -2.92
C GLU A 50 -12.08 1.19 -2.50
N ALA A 51 -11.23 0.31 -3.03
CA ALA A 51 -11.16 -1.07 -2.61
C ALA A 51 -10.73 -1.19 -1.14
N CYS A 52 -9.75 -0.41 -0.70
CA CYS A 52 -9.35 -0.33 0.71
C CYS A 52 -10.49 0.20 1.61
N ALA A 53 -11.39 1.03 1.08
CA ALA A 53 -12.57 1.56 1.77
C ALA A 53 -13.78 0.59 1.76
N HIS A 54 -13.67 -0.58 1.10
CA HIS A 54 -14.76 -1.56 1.01
C HIS A 54 -15.14 -2.13 2.39
N SER A 55 -16.41 -2.53 2.53
CA SER A 55 -17.00 -3.18 3.70
C SER A 55 -16.34 -4.52 4.07
N PHE A 56 -15.68 -5.16 3.10
CA PHE A 56 -14.96 -6.41 3.32
C PHE A 56 -13.80 -6.22 4.31
N PHE A 57 -13.26 -4.99 4.38
CA PHE A 57 -12.17 -4.64 5.30
C PHE A 57 -12.68 -3.92 6.57
N ASP A 58 -14.00 -3.89 6.84
CA ASP A 58 -14.54 -3.29 8.05
C ASP A 58 -14.06 -4.00 9.32
N GLU A 59 -13.89 -5.32 9.27
CA GLU A 59 -13.35 -6.10 10.39
C GLU A 59 -11.92 -5.64 10.76
N LEU A 60 -11.11 -5.25 9.78
CA LEU A 60 -9.77 -4.72 10.05
C LEU A 60 -9.81 -3.35 10.74
N ARG A 61 -10.93 -2.62 10.64
CA ARG A 61 -11.16 -1.32 11.28
C ARG A 61 -11.81 -1.46 12.66
N ASP A 62 -12.05 -2.67 13.16
CA ASP A 62 -12.48 -2.88 14.54
C ASP A 62 -11.28 -2.72 15.48
N PRO A 63 -11.34 -1.90 16.55
CA PRO A 63 -10.24 -1.78 17.52
C PRO A 63 -9.89 -3.10 18.23
N ASN A 64 -10.79 -4.09 18.24
CA ASN A 64 -10.60 -5.38 18.89
C ASN A 64 -10.01 -6.45 17.96
N VAL A 65 -9.80 -6.14 16.68
CA VAL A 65 -9.26 -7.11 15.72
C VAL A 65 -7.85 -7.52 16.13
N LYS A 66 -7.60 -8.82 16.11
CA LYS A 66 -6.29 -9.42 16.36
C LYS A 66 -6.01 -10.45 15.29
N LEU A 67 -4.73 -10.67 15.03
CA LEU A 67 -4.31 -11.77 14.19
C LEU A 67 -4.72 -13.11 14.84
N PRO A 68 -4.93 -14.18 14.05
CA PRO A 68 -5.28 -15.50 14.59
C PRO A 68 -4.25 -16.08 15.59
N ASN A 69 -3.03 -15.55 15.59
CA ASN A 69 -1.97 -15.89 16.54
C ASN A 69 -2.00 -15.05 17.83
N GLY A 70 -2.99 -14.18 18.01
CA GLY A 70 -3.14 -13.27 19.15
C GLY A 70 -2.29 -12.00 19.09
N ARG A 71 -1.50 -11.78 18.04
CA ARG A 71 -0.72 -10.54 17.87
C ARG A 71 -1.58 -9.39 17.36
N ASP A 72 -1.11 -8.17 17.61
CA ASP A 72 -1.70 -6.96 17.06
C ASP A 72 -1.54 -6.90 15.54
N THR A 73 -2.54 -6.32 14.86
CA THR A 73 -2.43 -6.05 13.43
C THR A 73 -1.28 -5.09 13.14
N PRO A 74 -0.62 -5.19 11.97
CA PRO A 74 0.41 -4.23 11.57
C PRO A 74 -0.19 -2.82 11.40
N ALA A 75 0.65 -1.84 11.08
CA ALA A 75 0.17 -0.50 10.75
C ALA A 75 -0.69 -0.56 9.47
N LEU A 76 -2.01 -0.42 9.63
CA LEU A 76 -2.99 -0.46 8.53
C LEU A 76 -3.51 0.92 8.14
N PHE A 77 -3.33 1.93 8.99
CA PHE A 77 -4.00 3.24 8.89
C PHE A 77 -3.05 4.43 8.80
N ASN A 78 -1.75 4.18 8.60
CA ASN A 78 -0.69 5.19 8.49
C ASN A 78 -0.63 5.81 7.08
N PHE A 79 -1.79 6.21 6.54
CA PHE A 79 -1.88 6.81 5.21
C PHE A 79 -1.20 8.18 5.18
N THR A 80 -0.40 8.39 4.14
CA THR A 80 0.21 9.68 3.82
C THR A 80 -0.74 10.56 3.00
N THR A 81 -0.49 11.87 2.97
CA THR A 81 -1.23 12.81 2.11
C THR A 81 -1.13 12.42 0.63
N GLN A 82 0.00 11.83 0.21
CA GLN A 82 0.21 11.39 -1.16
C GLN A 82 -0.70 10.22 -1.52
N GLU A 83 -0.90 9.25 -0.63
CA GLU A 83 -1.78 8.10 -0.87
C GLU A 83 -3.25 8.50 -0.92
N LEU A 84 -3.65 9.47 -0.08
CA LEU A 84 -5.02 10.00 -0.03
C LEU A 84 -5.32 11.03 -1.13
N SER A 85 -4.32 11.49 -1.87
CA SER A 85 -4.47 12.52 -2.91
C SER A 85 -5.48 12.15 -3.99
N SER A 86 -5.64 10.84 -4.26
CA SER A 86 -6.58 10.33 -5.27
C SER A 86 -8.05 10.52 -4.90
N ASN A 87 -8.41 10.40 -3.62
CA ASN A 87 -9.77 10.60 -3.12
C ASN A 87 -9.76 10.96 -1.62
N PRO A 88 -9.53 12.24 -1.26
CA PRO A 88 -9.43 12.67 0.14
C PRO A 88 -10.65 12.36 1.01
N PRO A 89 -11.91 12.43 0.52
CA PRO A 89 -13.10 12.03 1.29
C PRO A 89 -13.04 10.62 1.90
N LEU A 90 -12.39 9.68 1.22
CA LEU A 90 -12.26 8.29 1.70
C LEU A 90 -11.42 8.17 2.97
N ALA A 91 -10.60 9.17 3.30
CA ALA A 91 -9.82 9.20 4.55
C ALA A 91 -10.70 9.02 5.79
N THR A 92 -11.95 9.49 5.75
CA THR A 92 -12.90 9.36 6.87
C THR A 92 -13.29 7.91 7.14
N ILE A 93 -13.36 7.09 6.07
CA ILE A 93 -13.68 5.66 6.13
C ILE A 93 -12.40 4.86 6.42
N LEU A 94 -11.30 5.21 5.77
CA LEU A 94 -10.02 4.50 5.86
C LEU A 94 -9.33 4.68 7.21
N ILE A 95 -9.48 5.85 7.85
CA ILE A 95 -8.82 6.16 9.14
C ILE A 95 -9.88 6.21 10.25
N PRO A 96 -10.10 5.08 10.96
CA PRO A 96 -11.08 5.01 12.03
C PRO A 96 -10.66 5.89 13.24
N PRO A 97 -11.62 6.29 14.10
CA PRO A 97 -11.35 7.21 15.21
C PRO A 97 -10.22 6.76 16.16
N HIS A 98 -10.14 5.47 16.46
CA HIS A 98 -9.10 4.92 17.35
C HIS A 98 -7.70 4.98 16.72
N ALA A 99 -7.59 4.86 15.39
CA ALA A 99 -6.32 4.95 14.69
C ALA A 99 -5.75 6.37 14.67
N ARG A 100 -6.62 7.41 14.66
CA ARG A 100 -6.18 8.81 14.78
C ARG A 100 -5.51 9.09 16.12
N ILE A 101 -6.01 8.44 17.19
CA ILE A 101 -5.44 8.56 18.54
C ILE A 101 -4.08 7.84 18.60
N GLN A 102 -3.98 6.64 18.00
CA GLN A 102 -2.71 5.91 17.94
C GLN A 102 -1.65 6.62 17.08
N ALA A 103 -2.03 7.25 15.97
CA ALA A 103 -1.10 8.03 15.15
C ALA A 103 -0.49 9.20 15.93
N ALA A 104 -1.28 9.87 16.79
CA ALA A 104 -0.78 10.91 17.69
C ALA A 104 0.14 10.35 18.78
N ALA A 105 -0.19 9.18 19.34
CA ALA A 105 0.62 8.51 20.38
C ALA A 105 1.92 7.91 19.84
N SER A 106 1.99 7.59 18.55
CA SER A 106 3.15 6.97 17.90
C SER A 106 4.14 7.99 17.31
N THR A 107 3.94 9.29 17.54
CA THR A 107 4.95 10.30 17.17
C THR A 107 6.24 9.98 17.91
N PRO A 108 7.34 9.61 17.22
CA PRO A 108 8.61 9.43 17.91
C PRO A 108 9.01 10.78 18.46
N SER A 109 9.19 10.84 19.79
CA SER A 109 9.95 11.90 20.43
C SER A 109 11.27 12.02 19.68
N ASN A 110 11.45 13.16 19.01
CA ASN A 110 12.72 13.54 18.43
C ASN A 110 13.67 13.80 19.60
N THR A 111 14.28 12.75 20.16
CA THR A 111 15.38 12.88 21.11
C THR A 111 16.61 13.33 20.32
N THR A 112 16.76 14.65 20.23
CA THR A 112 18.06 15.30 20.15
C THR A 112 18.95 14.78 21.27
N ALA A 113 19.78 13.79 20.98
CA ALA A 113 20.93 13.43 21.80
C ALA A 113 22.13 14.23 21.27
N ALA A 114 22.32 15.42 21.83
CA ALA A 114 23.59 16.12 21.75
C ALA A 114 24.61 15.49 22.71
N SER A 115 25.87 15.52 22.29
CA SER A 115 27.12 15.29 23.02
C SER A 115 27.35 13.91 23.64
N ASP A 116 28.31 13.15 23.08
CA ASP A 116 29.60 13.07 23.80
C ASP A 116 30.78 12.76 22.87
N ALA A 117 31.90 13.41 23.17
CA ALA A 117 33.15 13.36 22.43
C ALA A 117 33.88 12.04 22.68
N ASN A 118 34.48 11.46 21.64
CA ASN A 118 35.68 10.65 21.85
C ASN A 118 36.66 10.78 20.68
N ALA A 119 37.86 11.21 21.06
CA ALA A 119 39.02 11.40 20.23
C ALA A 119 39.61 10.05 19.80
N GLY A 120 40.19 10.00 18.59
CA GLY A 120 40.88 8.80 18.12
C GLY A 120 41.32 8.90 16.66
N ASP A 121 42.40 9.65 16.45
CA ASP A 121 43.51 9.33 15.54
C ASP A 121 43.18 8.80 14.12
N ARG A 122 43.43 9.64 13.11
CA ARG A 122 43.95 9.18 11.81
C ARG A 122 44.41 10.34 10.90
N GLY A 123 45.72 10.57 10.94
CA GLY A 123 46.59 10.74 9.77
C GLY A 123 46.16 11.73 8.68
N GLN A 124 46.67 12.96 8.78
CA GLN A 124 46.73 13.96 7.73
C GLN A 124 47.99 13.73 6.88
N THR A 125 47.87 13.39 5.59
CA THR A 125 48.88 13.76 4.55
C THR A 125 48.25 13.80 3.14
N ASN A 126 47.90 15.01 2.74
CA ASN A 126 48.10 15.69 1.44
C ASN A 126 48.16 14.92 0.10
N ASN A 127 47.32 15.42 -0.81
CA ASN A 127 47.43 15.45 -2.27
C ASN A 127 48.87 15.61 -2.82
N ALA A 128 49.18 14.87 -3.89
CA ALA A 128 49.93 15.39 -5.04
C ALA A 128 49.64 14.55 -6.30
N ALA A 129 49.29 15.23 -7.39
CA ALA A 129 49.12 14.68 -8.72
C ALA A 129 50.48 14.49 -9.41
N SER A 130 50.62 13.43 -10.21
CA SER A 130 51.65 13.33 -11.25
C SER A 130 51.20 12.37 -12.35
N ALA A 131 50.88 12.95 -13.50
CA ALA A 131 50.78 12.25 -14.77
C ALA A 131 52.21 11.95 -15.27
N SER A 132 52.43 10.77 -15.83
CA SER A 132 53.66 10.44 -16.55
C SER A 132 53.29 9.60 -17.76
N ALA A 133 53.37 10.24 -18.92
CA ALA A 133 53.38 9.59 -20.22
C ALA A 133 54.84 9.24 -20.55
N SER A 134 55.09 7.97 -20.78
CA SER A 134 56.28 7.38 -21.39
C SER A 134 55.99 7.10 -22.87
N ASP A 135 56.88 7.08 -23.83
CA ASP A 135 58.28 7.50 -24.06
C ASP A 135 58.45 7.29 -25.58
N SER A 136 59.23 8.12 -26.25
CA SER A 136 59.54 8.02 -27.69
C SER A 136 61.04 7.79 -27.86
N SER A 137 61.45 6.66 -28.44
CA SER A 137 62.46 6.50 -29.52
C SER A 137 62.85 5.03 -29.69
#